data_AF-A0A0C3EMH6-F1
#
_entry.id   AF-A0A0C3EMH6-F1
#
_cell.length_a   1.000
_cell.length_b   1.000
_cell.length_c   1.000
_cell.angle_alpha   90.00
_cell.angle_beta   90.00
_cell.angle_gamma   90.00
#
_symmetry.space_group_name_H-M   'P 1'
#
loop_
_entity.id
_entity.type
_entity.pdbx_description
1 polymer ?
#
loop_
_entity_poly.entity_id
_entity_poly.type
_entity_poly.pdbx_seq_one_letter_code
_entity_poly.pdbx_strand_id
1 'polypeptide(L)' 'LRDQFQQLIVKPLMEVDKSYTSPLIIVIDALDECDDDALVGEIISLFTRTLHYGRLRLRALITSRP' A
#
# COMPACT_ATOMS: atom_id res chain seq x y z
N LEU A 1 7.58 11.61 1.43
CA LEU A 1 6.90 10.31 1.25
C LEU A 1 5.38 10.42 1.12
N ARG A 2 4.68 10.98 2.12
CA ARG A 2 3.20 11.00 2.18
C ARG A 2 2.51 11.58 0.93
N ASP A 3 2.97 12.72 0.43
CA ASP A 3 2.38 13.33 -0.77
C ASP A 3 2.52 12.41 -1.99
N GLN A 4 3.68 11.77 -2.16
CA GLN A 4 3.91 10.82 -3.24
C GLN A 4 3.01 9.60 -3.08
N PHE A 5 2.92 9.04 -1.87
CA PHE A 5 2.04 7.91 -1.57
C PHE A 5 0.57 8.24 -1.89
N GLN A 6 0.12 9.44 -1.53
CA GLN A 6 -1.24 9.89 -1.81
C GLN A 6 -1.51 10.01 -3.31
N GLN A 7 -0.58 10.60 -4.07
CA GLN A 7 -0.76 10.85 -5.50
C GLN A 7 -0.60 9.59 -6.34
N LEU A 8 0.32 8.69 -5.97
CA LEU A 8 0.72 7.54 -6.78
C LEU A 8 0.00 6.26 -6.39
N ILE A 9 -0.48 6.13 -5.15
CA ILE A 9 -1.11 4.90 -4.65
C ILE A 9 -2.57 5.17 -4.31
N VAL A 10 -2.85 6.09 -3.38
CA VAL A 10 -4.20 6.27 -2.84
C VAL A 10 -5.18 6.79 -3.89
N LYS A 11 -4.86 7.89 -4.56
CA LYS A 11 -5.77 8.48 -5.56
C LYS A 11 -6.10 7.53 -6.71
N PRO A 12 -5.12 6.87 -7.37
CA PRO A 12 -5.43 5.90 -8.42
C PRO A 12 -6.31 4.75 -7.94
N LEU A 13 -6.07 4.24 -6.73
CA LEU A 13 -6.91 3.21 -6.14
C LEU A 13 -8.35 3.70 -5.90
N MET A 14 -8.55 4.96 -5.53
CA MET A 14 -9.90 5.51 -5.36
C MET A 14 -10.68 5.69 -6.67
N GLU A 15 -9.98 5.75 -7.80
CA GLU A 15 -10.57 5.88 -9.13
C GLU A 15 -10.96 4.52 -9.75
N VAL A 16 -10.52 3.41 -9.16
CA VAL A 16 -10.93 2.06 -9.59
C VAL A 16 -12.46 1.93 -9.47
N ASP A 17 -13.07 1.40 -10.53
CA ASP A 17 -14.52 1.26 -10.64
C ASP A 17 -15.10 0.53 -9.42
N LYS A 18 -16.18 1.07 -8.87
CA LYS A 18 -16.92 0.48 -7.74
C LYS A 18 -17.57 -0.85 -8.10
N SER A 19 -17.71 -1.16 -9.39
CA SER A 19 -18.15 -2.47 -9.86
C SER A 19 -17.13 -3.59 -9.59
N TYR A 20 -15.88 -3.24 -9.25
CA TYR A 20 -14.85 -4.21 -8.90
C TYR A 20 -15.11 -4.82 -7.51
N THR A 21 -15.64 -6.04 -7.50
CA THR A 21 -15.99 -6.77 -6.28
C THR A 21 -14.89 -7.72 -5.78
N SER A 22 -13.92 -8.02 -6.65
CA SER A 22 -12.76 -8.86 -6.34
C SER A 22 -11.79 -8.13 -5.40
N PRO A 23 -11.14 -8.86 -4.47
CA PRO A 23 -10.08 -8.28 -3.67
C PRO A 23 -8.91 -7.84 -4.55
N LEU A 24 -8.41 -6.63 -4.33
CA LEU A 24 -7.19 -6.16 -4.96
C LEU A 24 -6.00 -6.55 -4.10
N ILE A 25 -4.97 -7.14 -4.70
CA ILE A 25 -3.76 -7.54 -3.98
C ILE A 25 -2.62 -6.61 -4.41
N ILE A 26 -2.00 -5.98 -3.42
CA ILE A 26 -0.77 -5.21 -3.57
C ILE A 26 0.38 -6.09 -3.12
N VAL A 27 1.36 -6.31 -3.98
CA VAL A 27 2.61 -7.00 -3.63
C VAL A 27 3.70 -5.94 -3.48
N ILE A 28 4.33 -5.90 -2.31
CA ILE A 28 5.43 -4.99 -1.99
C ILE A 28 6.67 -5.86 -1.86
N ASP A 29 7.59 -5.72 -2.81
CA ASP A 29 8.79 -6.54 -2.88
C ASP A 29 10.01 -5.85 -2.27
N ALA A 30 10.90 -6.67 -1.69
CA ALA A 30 12.20 -6.28 -1.14
C ALA A 30 12.15 -5.06 -0.19
N LEU A 31 11.09 -4.96 0.64
CA LEU A 31 10.92 -3.79 1.52
C LEU A 31 12.06 -3.66 2.54
N ASP A 32 12.69 -4.79 2.91
CA ASP A 32 13.84 -4.86 3.81
C ASP A 32 15.17 -4.36 3.19
N GLU A 33 15.21 -4.10 1.88
CA GLU A 33 16.40 -3.53 1.22
C GLU A 33 16.46 -2.00 1.34
N CYS A 34 15.47 -1.36 1.97
CA CYS A 34 15.53 0.05 2.28
C CYS A 34 16.49 0.31 3.45
N ASP A 35 17.47 1.21 3.25
CA ASP A 35 18.49 1.55 4.26
C ASP A 35 17.96 2.32 5.49
N ASP A 36 16.68 2.71 5.48
CA ASP A 36 16.06 3.53 6.52
C ASP A 36 14.84 2.83 7.14
N ASP A 37 15.05 2.24 8.32
CA ASP A 37 14.00 1.56 9.10
C ASP A 37 12.81 2.47 9.43
N ALA A 38 13.05 3.77 9.65
CA ALA A 38 11.98 4.72 9.94
C ALA A 38 11.13 4.98 8.69
N LEU A 39 11.77 5.04 7.52
CA LEU A 39 11.08 5.11 6.23
C LEU A 39 10.26 3.84 5.96
N VAL A 40 10.83 2.65 6.21
CA VAL A 40 10.12 1.37 6.09
C VAL A 40 8.89 1.36 6.99
N GLY A 41 9.04 1.78 8.25
CA GLY A 41 7.94 1.93 9.20
C GLY A 41 6.86 2.91 8.71
N GLU A 42 7.26 4.03 8.10
CA GLU A 42 6.31 4.99 7.52
C GLU A 42 5.55 4.40 6.34
N ILE A 43 6.22 3.68 5.43
CA ILE A 43 5.60 3.00 4.29
C ILE A 43 4.56 1.99 4.78
N ILE A 44 4.93 1.12 5.74
CA ILE A 44 4.01 0.13 6.32
C ILE A 44 2.81 0.85 6.95
N SER A 45 3.04 1.90 7.74
CA SER A 45 1.94 2.67 8.36
C SER A 45 0.98 3.27 7.34
N LEU A 46 1.51 3.81 6.23
CA LEU A 46 0.71 4.38 5.15
C LEU A 46 -0.17 3.33 4.46
N PHE A 47 0.39 2.16 4.17
CA PHE A 47 -0.39 1.04 3.64
C PHE A 47 -1.45 0.59 4.62
N THR A 48 -1.11 0.33 5.89
CA THR A 48 -2.09 -0.12 6.90
C THR A 48 -3.26 0.85 7.06
N ARG A 49 -3.00 2.17 7.10
CA ARG A 49 -4.05 3.19 7.16
C ARG A 49 -4.96 3.13 5.93
N THR A 50 -4.36 3.03 4.74
CA THR A 50 -5.11 2.97 3.48
C THR A 50 -5.96 1.71 3.38
N LEU A 51 -5.44 0.56 3.83
CA LEU A 51 -6.17 -0.70 3.90
C LEU A 51 -7.35 -0.62 4.90
N HIS A 52 -7.18 0.12 6.01
CA HIS A 52 -8.20 0.21 7.06
C HIS A 52 -9.36 1.15 6.68
N TYR A 53 -9.07 2.29 6.04
CA TYR A 53 -10.07 3.31 5.70
C TYR A 53 -10.57 3.22 4.25
N GLY A 54 -10.07 2.27 3.46
CA GLY A 54 -10.37 2.12 2.04
C GLY A 54 -11.77 1.58 1.77
N ARG A 55 -12.42 2.12 0.72
CA ARG A 55 -13.68 1.56 0.18
C ARG A 55 -13.48 0.25 -0.59
N LEU A 56 -12.25 -0.05 -0.98
CA LEU A 56 -11.87 -1.25 -1.71
C LEU A 56 -11.41 -2.36 -0.76
N ARG A 57 -11.69 -3.61 -1.14
CA ARG A 57 -11.14 -4.81 -0.46
C ARG A 57 -9.68 -5.00 -0.83
N LEU A 58 -8.81 -4.15 -0.30
CA LEU A 58 -7.37 -4.23 -0.53
C LEU A 58 -6.73 -5.27 0.41
N ARG A 59 -5.77 -6.02 -0.09
CA ARG A 59 -4.88 -6.90 0.67
C ARG A 59 -3.43 -6.58 0.29
N ALA A 60 -2.52 -6.60 1.26
CA ALA A 60 -1.10 -6.42 1.00
C ALA A 60 -0.34 -7.72 1.30
N LEU A 61 0.59 -8.07 0.41
CA LEU A 61 1.61 -9.09 0.61
C LEU A 61 2.95 -8.37 0.59
N ILE A 62 3.74 -8.56 1.64
CA ILE A 62 5.08 -7.98 1.76
C ILE A 62 6.05 -9.14 1.65
N THR A 63 7.01 -9.04 0.74
CA THR A 63 8.10 -9.99 0.59
C THR A 63 9.41 -9.37 1.07
N SER A 64 10.18 -10.18 1.78
CA SER A 64 11.52 -9.85 2.28
C SER A 64 12.42 -11.07 2.15
N ARG A 65 13.72 -10.89 2.39
CA ARG A 65 14.63 -12.04 2.55
C ARG A 65 14.24 -12.90 3.78
N PRO A 66 14.53 -14.23 3.77
CA PRO A 66 14.27 -15.13 4.88
C PRO A 66 15.01 -14.76 6.17
#